data_AF-A0A7X4XTE7-F1
#
_entry.id   AF-A0A7X4XTE7-F1
#
_cell.length_a   1.000
_cell.length_b   1.000
_cell.length_c   1.000
_cell.angle_alpha   90.00
_cell.angle_beta   90.00
_cell.angle_gamma   90.00
#
_symmetry.space_group_name_H-M   'P 1'
#
loop_
_entity.id
_entity.type
_entity.pdbx_description
1 polymer ?
#
loop_
_entity_poly.entity_id
_entity_poly.type
_entity_poly.pdbx_seq_one_letter_code
_entity_poly.pdbx_strand_id
1 'polypeptide(L)'
;RPGDLEALTYKADAVMEMQEYHWAMSLCNRVLELDESNGPALYQRACAYARLGAEEQALEDIQRATDISPSLRELIADEPDFESLYGNKRFDALISGNIS
;
A
#
# COMPACT_ATOMS: atom_id res chain seq x y z
N ARG A 1 -17.55 7.53 10.12
CA ARG A 1 -17.14 7.09 11.48
C ARG A 1 -15.92 6.18 11.31
N PRO A 2 -15.03 6.00 12.29
CA PRO A 2 -13.81 5.19 12.12
C PRO A 2 -14.07 3.77 11.59
N GLY A 3 -15.16 3.12 12.04
CA GLY A 3 -15.54 1.79 11.54
C GLY A 3 -15.94 1.74 10.05
N ASP A 4 -16.30 2.87 9.43
CA ASP A 4 -16.56 2.91 7.99
C ASP A 4 -15.25 2.83 7.20
N LEU A 5 -14.16 3.41 7.73
CA LEU A 5 -12.84 3.37 7.07
C LEU A 5 -12.26 1.97 7.11
N GLU A 6 -12.31 1.33 8.29
CA GLU A 6 -11.84 -0.04 8.48
C GLU A 6 -12.60 -1.03 7.57
N ALA A 7 -13.93 -0.89 7.48
CA ALA A 7 -14.73 -1.70 6.56
C ALA A 7 -14.38 -1.48 5.08
N LEU A 8 -14.04 -0.25 4.68
CA LEU A 8 -13.59 0.04 3.32
C LEU A 8 -12.21 -0.56 3.04
N THR A 9 -11.28 -0.52 3.99
CA THR A 9 -9.97 -1.16 3.86
C THR A 9 -10.09 -2.68 3.76
N TYR A 10 -10.92 -3.32 4.59
CA TYR A 10 -11.20 -4.76 4.47
C TYR A 10 -11.85 -5.12 3.12
N LYS A 11 -12.71 -4.25 2.60
CA LYS A 11 -13.29 -4.45 1.27
C LYS A 11 -12.23 -4.29 0.17
N ALA A 12 -11.31 -3.34 0.30
CA ALA A 12 -10.21 -3.15 -0.64
C ALA A 12 -9.34 -4.41 -0.72
N ASP A 13 -9.02 -5.00 0.43
CA ASP A 13 -8.30 -6.28 0.55
C ASP A 13 -9.02 -7.41 -0.18
N ALA A 14 -10.31 -7.63 0.12
CA ALA A 14 -11.10 -8.67 -0.51
C ALA A 14 -11.17 -8.53 -2.04
N VAL A 15 -11.23 -7.30 -2.57
CA VAL A 15 -11.24 -7.09 -4.02
C VAL A 15 -9.84 -7.17 -4.66
N MET A 16 -8.76 -6.97 -3.89
CA MET A 16 -7.40 -7.30 -4.32
C MET A 16 -7.24 -8.80 -4.54
N GLU A 17 -7.76 -9.64 -3.63
CA GLU A 17 -7.77 -11.10 -3.80
C GLU A 17 -8.56 -11.54 -5.05
N MET A 18 -9.57 -10.76 -5.44
CA MET A 18 -10.33 -10.95 -6.69
C MET A 18 -9.63 -10.37 -7.93
N GLN A 19 -8.44 -9.77 -7.78
CA GLN A 19 -7.67 -9.09 -8.83
C GLN A 19 -8.37 -7.87 -9.45
N GLU A 20 -9.33 -7.29 -8.74
CA GLU A 20 -10.07 -6.09 -9.15
C GLU A 20 -9.32 -4.82 -8.72
N TYR A 21 -8.08 -4.64 -9.20
CA TYR A 21 -7.13 -3.64 -8.70
C TYR A 21 -7.64 -2.19 -8.79
N HIS A 22 -8.31 -1.82 -9.89
CA HIS A 22 -8.88 -0.48 -10.02
C HIS A 22 -9.98 -0.21 -9.00
N TRP A 23 -10.73 -1.24 -8.61
CA TRP A 23 -11.74 -1.10 -7.59
C TRP A 23 -11.12 -0.99 -6.20
N ALA A 24 -10.09 -1.80 -5.91
CA ALA A 24 -9.29 -1.67 -4.69
C ALA A 24 -8.78 -0.24 -4.52
N MET A 25 -8.17 0.33 -5.57
CA MET A 25 -7.70 1.72 -5.57
C MET A 25 -8.82 2.72 -5.28
N SER A 26 -10.00 2.55 -5.87
CA SER A 26 -11.13 3.46 -5.64
C SER A 26 -11.59 3.42 -4.18
N LEU A 27 -11.57 2.25 -3.54
CA LEU A 27 -11.89 2.11 -2.12
C LEU A 27 -10.82 2.75 -1.25
N CYS A 28 -9.54 2.49 -1.52
CA CYS A 28 -8.43 3.12 -0.81
C CYS A 28 -8.45 4.64 -0.94
N ASN A 29 -8.71 5.18 -2.15
CA ASN A 29 -8.83 6.62 -2.37
C ASN A 29 -9.91 7.24 -1.48
N ARG A 30 -11.05 6.58 -1.33
CA ARG A 30 -12.13 7.06 -0.45
C ARG A 30 -11.74 7.03 1.03
N VAL A 31 -10.93 6.08 1.46
CA VAL A 31 -10.37 6.09 2.82
C VAL A 31 -9.40 7.25 2.97
N LEU A 32 -8.52 7.46 2.01
CA LEU A 32 -7.47 8.49 2.02
C LEU A 32 -8.02 9.92 1.86
N GLU A 33 -9.20 10.10 1.26
CA GLU A 33 -9.94 11.36 1.26
C GLU A 33 -10.41 11.78 2.66
N LEU A 34 -10.62 10.81 3.55
CA LEU A 34 -11.10 11.04 4.92
C LEU A 34 -9.96 11.01 5.94
N ASP A 35 -8.94 10.20 5.69
CA ASP A 35 -7.72 10.06 6.49
C ASP A 35 -6.53 9.82 5.55
N GLU A 36 -5.87 10.91 5.16
CA GLU A 36 -4.70 10.87 4.28
C GLU A 36 -3.49 10.14 4.89
N SER A 37 -3.52 9.91 6.20
CA SER A 37 -2.47 9.24 6.97
C SER A 37 -2.82 7.78 7.29
N ASN A 38 -3.84 7.22 6.63
CA ASN A 38 -4.23 5.84 6.85
C ASN A 38 -3.20 4.87 6.24
N GLY A 39 -2.26 4.41 7.07
CA GLY A 39 -1.20 3.46 6.66
C GLY A 39 -1.72 2.22 5.93
N PRO A 40 -2.75 1.51 6.44
CA PRO A 40 -3.34 0.36 5.74
C PRO A 40 -3.91 0.69 4.35
N ALA A 41 -4.59 1.83 4.19
CA ALA A 41 -5.11 2.21 2.88
C ALA A 41 -4.02 2.61 1.88
N LEU A 42 -2.94 3.27 2.35
CA LEU A 42 -1.75 3.54 1.53
C LEU A 42 -1.09 2.23 1.08
N TYR A 43 -0.89 1.29 2.01
CA TYR A 43 -0.36 -0.04 1.71
C TYR A 43 -1.18 -0.75 0.64
N GLN A 44 -2.50 -0.87 0.83
CA GLN A 44 -3.35 -1.58 -0.12
C GLN A 44 -3.41 -0.90 -1.49
N ARG A 45 -3.35 0.44 -1.53
CA ARG A 45 -3.29 1.16 -2.79
C ARG A 45 -1.94 0.96 -3.49
N ALA A 46 -0.85 0.87 -2.75
CA ALA A 46 0.46 0.52 -3.30
C ALA A 46 0.44 -0.87 -3.93
N CYS A 47 -0.14 -1.88 -3.27
CA CYS A 47 -0.29 -3.23 -3.84
C CYS A 47 -1.04 -3.17 -5.18
N ALA A 48 -2.17 -2.45 -5.22
CA ALA A 48 -2.94 -2.28 -6.45
C ALA A 48 -2.13 -1.58 -7.55
N TYR A 49 -1.36 -0.54 -7.23
CA TYR A 49 -0.48 0.15 -8.19
C TYR A 49 0.62 -0.77 -8.72
N ALA A 50 1.28 -1.55 -7.86
CA ALA A 50 2.33 -2.48 -8.26
C ALA A 50 1.80 -3.54 -9.24
N ARG A 51 0.61 -4.09 -8.96
CA ARG A 51 -0.08 -5.06 -9.84
C ARG A 51 -0.54 -4.48 -11.17
N LEU A 52 -0.78 -3.17 -11.23
CA LEU A 52 -1.09 -2.45 -12.45
C LEU A 52 0.17 -1.95 -13.21
N GLY A 53 1.37 -2.21 -12.68
CA GLY A 53 2.63 -1.71 -13.26
C GLY A 53 2.87 -0.21 -13.06
N ALA A 54 2.11 0.44 -12.18
CA ALA A 54 2.26 1.84 -11.82
C ALA A 54 3.31 2.01 -10.71
N GLU A 55 4.55 1.67 -11.05
CA GLU A 55 5.68 1.56 -10.11
C GLU A 55 5.93 2.82 -9.28
N GLU A 56 5.98 4.01 -9.89
CA GLU A 56 6.26 5.25 -9.15
C GLU A 56 5.20 5.55 -8.09
N GLN A 57 3.92 5.36 -8.42
CA GLN A 57 2.83 5.57 -7.47
C GLN A 57 2.85 4.54 -6.33
N ALA A 58 3.22 3.30 -6.63
CA ALA A 58 3.42 2.29 -5.58
C ALA A 58 4.55 2.72 -4.61
N LEU A 59 5.70 3.16 -5.14
CA LEU A 59 6.84 3.60 -4.32
C LEU A 59 6.51 4.84 -3.47
N GLU A 60 5.71 5.76 -3.99
CA GLU A 60 5.22 6.92 -3.22
C GLU A 60 4.34 6.51 -2.05
N ASP A 61 3.39 5.60 -2.28
CA ASP A 61 2.50 5.11 -1.22
C ASP A 61 3.25 4.25 -0.20
N ILE A 62 4.21 3.42 -0.62
CA ILE A 62 5.07 2.64 0.28
C ILE A 62 5.90 3.56 1.18
N GLN A 63 6.51 4.61 0.62
CA GLN A 63 7.25 5.61 1.41
C GLN A 63 6.36 6.20 2.49
N ARG A 64 5.17 6.69 2.11
CA ARG A 64 4.24 7.28 3.07
C ARG A 64 3.78 6.28 4.12
N ALA A 65 3.44 5.05 3.72
CA ALA A 65 3.00 4.00 4.64
C ALA A 65 4.09 3.67 5.67
N THR A 66 5.35 3.55 5.24
CA THR A 66 6.48 3.23 6.13
C THR A 66 6.94 4.41 7.00
N ASP A 67 6.68 5.65 6.57
CA ASP A 67 6.89 6.85 7.38
C ASP A 67 5.85 6.96 8.50
N ILE A 68 4.60 6.59 8.22
CA ILE A 68 3.50 6.59 9.18
C ILE A 68 3.66 5.44 10.19
N SER A 69 3.92 4.24 9.68
CA SER A 69 4.11 3.05 10.50
C SER A 69 5.33 2.25 10.04
N PRO A 70 6.48 2.41 10.72
CA PRO A 70 7.66 1.61 10.49
C PRO A 70 7.43 0.09 10.50
N SER A 71 6.42 -0.39 11.23
CA SER A 71 6.08 -1.82 11.29
C SER A 71 5.52 -2.37 9.97
N LEU A 72 5.07 -1.50 9.06
CA LEU A 72 4.63 -1.92 7.74
C LEU A 72 5.80 -2.32 6.83
N ARG A 73 7.06 -1.98 7.18
CA ARG A 73 8.23 -2.37 6.38
C ARG A 73 8.36 -3.89 6.24
N GLU A 74 8.20 -4.61 7.34
CA GLU A 74 8.29 -6.07 7.35
C GLU A 74 7.14 -6.67 6.51
N LEU A 75 5.93 -6.14 6.67
CA LEU A 75 4.78 -6.57 5.87
C LEU A 75 5.01 -6.34 4.36
N ILE A 76 5.50 -5.15 3.98
CA ILE A 76 5.79 -4.79 2.58
C ILE A 76 6.93 -5.64 2.02
N ALA A 77 7.94 -5.98 2.83
CA ALA A 77 9.06 -6.80 2.39
C ALA A 77 8.63 -8.22 2.00
N ASP A 78 7.61 -8.78 2.68
CA ASP A 78 7.09 -10.12 2.46
C ASP A 78 5.85 -10.16 1.54
N GLU A 79 5.37 -9.00 1.06
CA GLU A 79 4.14 -8.89 0.28
C GLU A 79 4.38 -9.24 -1.22
N PRO A 80 3.80 -10.34 -1.73
CA PRO A 80 4.02 -10.80 -3.10
C PRO A 80 3.55 -9.82 -4.18
N ASP A 81 2.60 -8.92 -3.89
CA ASP A 81 2.15 -7.93 -4.87
C ASP A 81 3.26 -6.94 -5.29
N PHE A 82 4.35 -6.84 -4.51
CA PHE A 82 5.52 -6.03 -4.83
C PHE A 82 6.63 -6.81 -5.54
N GLU A 83 6.39 -8.02 -6.03
CA GLU A 83 7.42 -8.82 -6.72
C GLU A 83 8.09 -8.05 -7.88
N SER A 84 7.30 -7.23 -8.59
CA SER A 84 7.78 -6.38 -9.69
C SER A 84 8.73 -5.26 -9.25
N LEU A 85 8.77 -4.93 -7.96
CA LEU A 85 9.57 -3.84 -7.40
C LEU A 85 10.91 -4.32 -6.82
N TYR A 86 11.11 -5.63 -6.61
CA TYR A 86 12.37 -6.13 -6.07
C TYR A 86 13.56 -5.81 -6.99
N GLY A 87 14.64 -5.29 -6.40
CA GLY A 87 15.81 -4.81 -7.13
C GLY A 87 15.70 -3.37 -7.61
N ASN A 88 14.54 -2.72 -7.44
CA ASN A 88 14.47 -1.27 -7.48
C ASN A 88 15.14 -0.71 -6.22
N LYS A 89 16.21 0.08 -6.41
CA LYS A 89 17.00 0.65 -5.31
C LYS A 89 16.18 1.47 -4.31
N ARG A 90 15.12 2.16 -4.76
CA ARG A 90 14.23 2.94 -3.91
C ARG A 90 13.35 2.00 -3.08
N PHE A 91 12.78 0.97 -3.70
CA PHE A 91 12.02 -0.05 -2.97
C PHE A 91 12.88 -0.74 -1.90
N ASP A 92 14.06 -1.21 -2.29
CA ASP A 92 14.99 -1.89 -1.37
C ASP A 92 15.34 -0.98 -0.18
N ALA A 93 15.58 0.32 -0.41
CA ALA A 93 15.86 1.28 0.66
C ALA A 93 14.67 1.50 1.61
N LEU A 94 13.44 1.46 1.10
CA LEU A 94 12.21 1.63 1.89
C LEU A 94 12.00 0.48 2.87
N ILE A 95 12.25 -0.75 2.42
CA ILE A 95 12.00 -1.98 3.21
C ILE A 95 13.18 -2.37 4.11
N SER A 96 14.42 -1.99 3.76
CA SER A 96 15.60 -2.30 4.56
C SER A 96 15.62 -1.59 5.91
N GLY A 97 14.86 -0.50 6.05
CA GLY A 97 14.95 0.43 7.16
C GLY A 97 16.30 1.14 7.15
N ASN A 98 16.32 2.46 7.04
CA ASN A 98 17.55 3.20 7.33
C ASN A 98 17.89 3.00 8.81
N ILE A 99 18.71 1.97 9.11
CA ILE A 99 19.50 1.92 10.33
C ILE A 99 20.60 2.97 10.12
N SER A 100 20.29 4.21 10.51
CA SER A 100 21.30 5.22 10.80
C SER A 100 21.76 5.07 12.24
#